data_AF-A0A957CX23-F1
#
_entry.id   AF-A0A957CX23-F1
#
_cell.length_a   1.000
_cell.length_b   1.000
_cell.length_c   1.000
_cell.angle_alpha   90.00
_cell.angle_beta   90.00
_cell.angle_gamma   90.00
#
_symmetry.space_group_name_H-M   'P 1'
#
loop_
_entity.id
_entity.type
_entity.pdbx_description
1 polymer ?
#
loop_
_entity_poly.entity_id
_entity_poly.type
_entity_poly.pdbx_seq_one_letter_code
_entity_poly.pdbx_strand_id
1 'polypeptide(L)'
;MFGKRLYISRKWARRLLLVSGLILLFIPVSALVGAQLENNDAFCASCHTEPETTYYHRTQKGSLSDLAAFHAGEGVRCIDCHSGEGVNGRIHAMTLGSQDLLKFVSRSYPQPAPLTHPIIDENCLKCHQTVTDNRDFGNHYHIFMSKWHELDKDAGNCVDCHAGHLTDVAPQQAFLNEQQVGATCDACHTFVGRG
;
A
#
# COMPACT_ATOMS: atom_id res chain seq x y z
N MET A 1 -36.87 6.25 43.83
CA MET A 1 -35.69 6.07 42.95
C MET A 1 -35.26 7.45 42.45
N PHE A 2 -34.23 8.04 43.05
CA PHE A 2 -33.77 9.40 42.73
C PHE A 2 -32.83 9.40 41.52
N GLY A 3 -33.26 10.01 40.41
CA GLY A 3 -32.40 10.30 39.27
C GLY A 3 -31.44 11.46 39.60
N LYS A 4 -30.14 11.17 39.70
CA LYS A 4 -29.11 12.20 39.83
C LYS A 4 -28.91 12.88 38.46
N ARG A 5 -29.36 14.13 38.31
CA ARG A 5 -28.96 15.00 37.19
C ARG A 5 -27.47 15.28 37.31
N LEU A 6 -26.65 14.79 36.37
CA LEU A 6 -25.25 15.20 36.26
C LEU A 6 -25.18 16.69 35.92
N TYR A 7 -24.73 17.52 36.86
CA TYR A 7 -24.50 18.95 36.63
C TYR A 7 -23.01 19.16 36.33
N ILE A 8 -22.66 19.25 35.04
CA ILE A 8 -21.28 19.58 34.63
C ILE A 8 -21.06 21.07 34.94
N SER A 9 -20.08 21.37 35.80
CA SER A 9 -19.80 22.78 36.16
C SER A 9 -19.30 23.56 34.94
N ARG A 10 -19.60 24.87 34.87
CA ARG A 10 -19.12 25.76 33.79
C ARG A 10 -17.60 25.71 33.59
N LYS A 11 -16.83 25.37 34.62
CA LYS A 11 -15.37 25.19 34.54
C LYS A 11 -15.00 23.88 33.82
N TRP A 12 -15.72 22.80 34.06
CA TRP A 12 -15.55 21.52 33.36
C TRP A 12 -16.01 21.60 31.90
N ALA A 13 -17.13 22.26 31.63
CA ALA A 13 -17.58 22.52 30.26
C ALA A 13 -16.55 23.33 29.46
N ARG A 14 -15.96 24.39 30.04
CA ARG A 14 -14.88 25.16 29.42
C ARG A 14 -13.62 24.33 29.16
N ARG A 15 -13.21 23.48 30.11
CA ARG A 15 -12.05 22.59 29.94
C ARG A 15 -12.29 21.56 28.83
N LEU A 16 -13.46 20.94 28.80
CA LEU A 16 -13.84 20.01 27.75
C LEU A 16 -13.85 20.69 26.38
N LEU A 17 -14.45 21.88 26.26
CA LEU A 17 -14.44 22.64 25.00
C LEU A 17 -13.02 23.01 24.55
N LEU A 18 -12.12 23.40 25.46
CA LEU A 18 -10.73 23.70 25.13
C LEU A 18 -9.98 22.45 24.67
N VAL A 19 -10.13 21.32 25.37
CA VAL A 19 -9.49 20.05 24.99
C VAL A 19 -10.04 19.56 23.65
N SER A 20 -11.35 19.56 23.46
CA SER A 20 -11.98 19.22 22.19
C SER A 20 -11.53 20.15 21.06
N GLY A 21 -11.43 21.46 21.31
CA GLY A 21 -10.92 22.42 20.34
C GLY A 21 -9.46 22.17 19.95
N LEU A 22 -8.60 21.83 20.92
CA LEU A 22 -7.21 21.45 20.64
C LEU A 22 -7.14 20.16 19.83
N ILE A 23 -7.89 19.11 20.20
CA ILE A 23 -7.92 17.85 19.46
C ILE A 23 -8.38 18.06 18.02
N LEU A 24 -9.44 18.84 17.82
CA LEU A 24 -9.98 19.17 16.50
C LEU A 24 -9.00 19.98 15.64
N LEU A 25 -8.07 20.71 16.25
CA LEU A 25 -7.01 21.43 15.54
C LEU A 25 -5.79 20.54 15.25
N PHE A 26 -5.32 19.78 16.24
CA PHE A 26 -4.07 19.03 16.12
C PHE A 26 -4.19 17.82 15.19
N ILE A 27 -5.29 17.06 15.24
CA ILE A 27 -5.47 15.87 14.39
C ILE A 27 -5.33 16.18 12.89
N PRO A 28 -6.09 17.13 12.31
CA PRO A 28 -5.99 17.40 10.87
C PRO A 28 -4.63 17.97 10.48
N VAL A 29 -4.00 18.78 11.35
CA VAL A 29 -2.64 19.29 11.10
C VAL A 29 -1.63 18.15 11.07
N SER A 30 -1.67 17.25 12.06
CA SER A 30 -0.78 16.08 12.11
C SER A 30 -0.99 15.15 10.91
N ALA A 31 -2.23 14.89 10.52
CA ALA A 31 -2.54 14.08 9.34
C ALA A 31 -2.02 14.72 8.06
N LEU A 32 -2.17 16.04 7.89
CA LEU A 32 -1.65 16.75 6.74
C LEU A 32 -0.12 16.72 6.69
N VAL A 33 0.55 16.94 7.82
CA VAL A 33 2.01 16.87 7.91
C VAL A 33 2.49 15.45 7.63
N GLY A 34 1.87 14.42 8.22
CA GLY A 34 2.18 13.02 7.93
C GLY A 34 2.03 12.70 6.45
N ALA A 35 0.94 13.17 5.84
CA ALA A 35 0.71 12.98 4.41
C ALA A 35 1.76 13.67 3.52
N GLN A 36 2.28 14.83 3.94
CA GLN A 36 3.36 15.52 3.21
C GLN A 36 4.72 14.84 3.41
N LEU A 37 4.98 14.28 4.59
CA LEU A 37 6.21 13.53 4.84
C LEU A 37 6.25 12.24 4.01
N GLU A 38 5.15 11.47 4.01
CA GLU A 38 5.03 10.23 3.22
C GLU A 38 5.05 10.46 1.70
N ASN A 39 4.86 11.70 1.24
CA ASN A 39 5.06 12.08 -0.17
C ASN A 39 6.55 12.20 -0.56
N ASN A 40 7.47 11.97 0.37
CA ASN A 40 8.90 12.03 0.15
C ASN A 40 9.53 10.66 0.44
N ASP A 41 10.05 9.98 -0.58
CA ASP A 41 10.58 8.61 -0.44
C ASP A 41 11.73 8.52 0.58
N ALA A 42 12.51 9.59 0.75
CA ALA A 42 13.57 9.65 1.75
C ALA A 42 13.03 9.59 3.19
N PHE A 43 11.79 10.06 3.42
CA PHE A 43 11.14 9.93 4.72
C PHE A 43 10.81 8.47 5.03
N CYS A 44 10.30 7.71 4.06
CA CYS A 44 10.03 6.27 4.23
C CYS A 44 11.30 5.53 4.66
N ALA A 45 12.42 5.77 3.97
CA ALA A 45 13.72 5.17 4.26
C ALA A 45 14.38 5.67 5.57
N SER A 46 13.84 6.70 6.22
CA SER A 46 14.40 7.21 7.47
C SER A 46 14.06 6.34 8.70
N CYS A 47 13.01 5.53 8.58
CA CYS A 47 12.50 4.67 9.65
C CYS A 47 12.27 3.23 9.21
N HIS A 48 11.89 2.99 7.95
CA HIS A 48 11.83 1.62 7.43
C HIS A 48 13.23 0.99 7.48
N THR A 49 13.26 -0.33 7.69
CA THR A 49 14.48 -1.12 7.86
C THR A 49 14.69 -2.03 6.66
N GLU A 50 15.51 -3.08 6.77
CA GLU A 50 15.61 -4.06 5.69
C GLU A 50 14.36 -4.94 5.62
N PRO A 51 13.86 -5.25 4.41
CA PRO A 51 14.49 -5.00 3.10
C PRO A 51 14.20 -3.65 2.42
N GLU A 52 13.31 -2.82 2.98
CA GLU A 52 12.82 -1.60 2.34
C GLU A 52 13.91 -0.54 2.12
N THR A 53 14.90 -0.42 3.01
CA THR A 53 16.05 0.47 2.82
C THR A 53 16.89 0.08 1.60
N THR A 54 17.06 -1.22 1.35
CA THR A 54 17.69 -1.69 0.11
C THR A 54 16.88 -1.26 -1.12
N TYR A 55 15.55 -1.34 -1.06
CA TYR A 55 14.67 -0.96 -2.18
C TYR A 55 14.79 0.53 -2.49
N TYR A 56 14.74 1.39 -1.47
CA TYR A 56 15.01 2.81 -1.62
C TYR A 56 16.39 3.08 -2.24
N HIS A 57 17.44 2.41 -1.78
CA HIS A 57 18.78 2.60 -2.36
C HIS A 57 18.86 2.21 -3.84
N ARG A 58 18.03 1.28 -4.33
CA ARG A 58 17.97 0.94 -5.76
C ARG A 58 17.31 2.06 -6.57
N THR A 59 16.28 2.72 -6.04
CA THR A 59 15.65 3.87 -6.73
C THR A 59 16.64 5.03 -6.88
N GLN A 60 17.47 5.28 -5.87
CA GLN A 60 18.48 6.36 -5.92
C GLN A 60 19.59 6.12 -6.94
N LYS A 61 19.88 4.86 -7.27
CA LYS A 61 20.91 4.51 -8.27
C LYS A 61 20.43 4.70 -9.71
N GLY A 62 19.14 4.98 -9.93
CA GLY A 62 18.55 5.07 -11.27
C GLY A 62 18.62 3.74 -12.03
N SER A 63 18.80 2.62 -11.33
CA SER A 63 18.88 1.30 -11.95
C SER A 63 17.48 0.81 -12.30
N LEU A 64 17.26 0.29 -13.51
CA LEU A 64 16.05 -0.46 -13.87
C LEU A 64 16.09 -1.89 -13.32
N SER A 65 16.59 -2.04 -12.10
CA SER A 65 16.88 -3.33 -11.49
C SER A 65 15.64 -4.06 -11.02
N ASP A 66 14.53 -3.34 -10.79
CA ASP A 66 13.22 -3.89 -10.45
C ASP A 66 12.11 -2.94 -10.93
N LEU A 67 10.85 -3.38 -10.79
CA LEU A 67 9.67 -2.61 -11.21
C LEU A 67 9.54 -1.28 -10.44
N ALA A 68 9.84 -1.27 -9.14
CA ALA A 68 9.72 -0.07 -8.32
C ALA A 68 10.75 1.00 -8.68
N ALA A 69 11.99 0.60 -8.97
CA ALA A 69 13.06 1.48 -9.41
C ALA A 69 12.82 2.02 -10.82
N PHE A 70 12.19 1.22 -11.70
CA PHE A 70 11.67 1.73 -12.97
C PHE A 70 10.62 2.82 -12.76
N HIS A 71 9.62 2.57 -11.91
CA HIS A 71 8.58 3.56 -11.58
C HIS A 71 9.14 4.82 -10.91
N ALA A 72 10.16 4.70 -10.07
CA ALA A 72 10.87 5.85 -9.51
C ALA A 72 11.54 6.70 -10.60
N GLY A 73 12.07 6.06 -11.65
CA GLY A 73 12.59 6.74 -12.85
C GLY A 73 11.51 7.51 -13.62
N GLU A 74 10.26 7.05 -13.57
CA GLU A 74 9.08 7.72 -14.13
C GLU A 74 8.45 8.76 -13.18
N GLY A 75 9.07 9.03 -12.02
CA GLY A 75 8.61 10.01 -11.04
C GLY A 75 7.47 9.52 -10.13
N VAL A 76 7.21 8.21 -10.10
CA VAL A 76 6.25 7.59 -9.18
C VAL A 76 6.92 7.36 -7.82
N ARG A 77 6.26 7.78 -6.75
CA ARG A 77 6.79 7.73 -5.38
C ARG A 77 6.40 6.42 -4.71
N CYS A 78 7.08 6.05 -3.63
CA CYS A 78 6.74 4.85 -2.84
C CYS A 78 5.25 4.83 -2.47
N ILE A 79 4.74 5.97 -2.00
CA ILE A 79 3.37 6.07 -1.51
C ILE A 79 2.31 5.96 -2.61
N ASP A 80 2.66 6.22 -3.87
CA ASP A 80 1.71 6.13 -4.98
C ASP A 80 1.28 4.66 -5.21
N CYS A 81 2.18 3.71 -4.93
CA CYS A 81 1.90 2.27 -4.93
C CYS A 81 1.53 1.71 -3.55
N HIS A 82 2.08 2.25 -2.45
CA HIS A 82 1.85 1.72 -1.09
C HIS A 82 0.65 2.35 -0.35
N SER A 83 0.01 3.36 -0.91
CA SER A 83 -1.29 3.86 -0.45
C SER A 83 -2.40 3.31 -1.33
N GLY A 84 -3.57 3.01 -0.78
CA GLY A 84 -4.77 2.73 -1.60
C GLY A 84 -5.27 3.97 -2.35
N GLU A 85 -6.33 3.80 -3.14
CA GLU A 85 -6.97 4.90 -3.87
C GLU A 85 -7.75 5.87 -2.96
N GLY A 86 -7.71 7.15 -3.32
CA GLY A 86 -8.49 8.21 -2.68
C GLY A 86 -8.18 8.44 -1.21
N VAL A 87 -9.12 9.11 -0.52
CA VAL A 87 -8.95 9.49 0.89
C VAL A 87 -8.94 8.27 1.81
N ASN A 88 -9.74 7.24 1.52
CA ASN A 88 -9.80 6.03 2.35
C ASN A 88 -8.49 5.26 2.29
N GLY A 89 -7.93 5.06 1.09
CA GLY A 89 -6.62 4.44 0.92
C GLY A 89 -5.52 5.22 1.65
N ARG A 90 -5.60 6.56 1.62
CA ARG A 90 -4.66 7.41 2.34
C ARG A 90 -4.75 7.25 3.85
N ILE A 91 -5.97 7.20 4.41
CA ILE A 91 -6.18 6.98 5.85
C ILE A 91 -5.63 5.61 6.27
N HIS A 92 -5.84 4.58 5.46
CA HIS A 92 -5.31 3.25 5.72
C HIS A 92 -3.77 3.25 5.75
N ALA A 93 -3.14 3.86 4.74
CA ALA A 93 -1.68 3.98 4.68
C ALA A 93 -1.10 4.73 5.90
N MET A 94 -1.68 5.87 6.28
CA MET A 94 -1.24 6.62 7.47
C MET A 94 -1.44 5.84 8.77
N THR A 95 -2.50 5.02 8.84
CA THR A 95 -2.75 4.16 10.01
C THR A 95 -1.68 3.07 10.10
N LEU A 96 -1.34 2.43 8.98
CA LEU A 96 -0.26 1.45 8.91
C LEU A 96 1.09 2.08 9.26
N GLY A 97 1.44 3.22 8.66
CA GLY A 97 2.65 3.96 8.96
C GLY A 97 2.75 4.38 10.43
N SER A 98 1.63 4.73 11.06
CA SER A 98 1.59 5.00 12.51
C SER A 98 1.89 3.76 13.35
N GLN A 99 1.38 2.60 12.97
CA GLN A 99 1.68 1.33 13.65
C GLN A 99 3.15 0.95 13.49
N ASP A 100 3.72 1.14 12.31
CA ASP A 100 5.12 0.83 12.03
C ASP A 100 6.07 1.80 12.73
N LEU A 101 5.71 3.09 12.84
CA LEU A 101 6.43 4.05 13.67
C LEU A 101 6.47 3.61 15.14
N LEU A 102 5.35 3.13 15.69
CA LEU A 102 5.32 2.63 17.06
C LEU A 102 6.24 1.43 17.25
N LYS A 103 6.21 0.46 16.32
CA LYS A 103 7.13 -0.70 16.34
C LYS A 103 8.58 -0.24 16.26
N PHE A 104 8.89 0.68 15.35
CA PHE A 104 10.23 1.22 15.14
C PHE A 104 10.78 1.88 16.42
N VAL A 105 10.03 2.83 16.99
CA VAL A 105 10.43 3.54 18.22
C VAL A 105 10.57 2.59 19.40
N SER A 106 9.69 1.60 19.53
CA SER A 106 9.78 0.59 20.59
C SER A 106 10.82 -0.50 20.32
N ARG A 107 11.46 -0.52 19.13
CA ARG A 107 12.34 -1.59 18.66
C ARG A 107 11.69 -2.98 18.68
N SER A 108 10.38 -3.03 18.47
CA SER A 108 9.59 -4.27 18.51
C SER A 108 9.21 -4.68 17.09
N TYR A 109 10.21 -5.06 16.31
CA TYR A 109 10.05 -5.52 14.93
C TYR A 109 11.05 -6.63 14.62
N PRO A 110 10.66 -7.66 13.84
CA PRO A 110 11.59 -8.64 13.30
C PRO A 110 12.46 -8.04 12.20
N GLN A 111 13.60 -8.67 11.92
CA GLN A 111 14.45 -8.36 10.77
C GLN A 111 14.82 -9.66 10.03
N PRO A 112 14.69 -9.72 8.69
CA PRO A 112 14.10 -8.69 7.82
C PRO A 112 12.61 -8.45 8.13
N ALA A 113 12.11 -7.26 7.82
CA ALA A 113 10.70 -6.93 7.99
C ALA A 113 9.83 -7.79 7.05
N PRO A 114 8.82 -8.51 7.57
CA PRO A 114 7.92 -9.28 6.74
C PRO A 114 6.91 -8.37 6.03
N LEU A 115 6.59 -8.70 4.78
CA LEU A 115 5.46 -8.10 4.09
C LEU A 115 4.16 -8.51 4.81
N THR A 116 3.40 -7.52 5.28
CA THR A 116 2.11 -7.74 5.99
C THR A 116 0.90 -7.26 5.21
N HIS A 117 1.12 -6.32 4.29
CA HIS A 117 0.07 -5.68 3.49
C HIS A 117 0.54 -5.67 2.04
N PRO A 118 0.24 -6.71 1.24
CA PRO A 118 0.59 -6.74 -0.17
C PRO A 118 -0.13 -5.62 -0.94
N ILE A 119 0.48 -5.17 -2.02
CA ILE A 119 -0.14 -4.21 -2.94
C ILE A 119 -1.23 -4.92 -3.74
N ILE A 120 -2.41 -4.32 -3.74
CA ILE A 120 -3.59 -4.79 -4.48
C ILE A 120 -3.75 -4.05 -5.81
N ASP A 121 -4.57 -4.59 -6.69
CA ASP A 121 -4.73 -4.12 -8.08
C ASP A 121 -5.22 -2.69 -8.19
N GLU A 122 -6.08 -2.25 -7.26
CA GLU A 122 -6.57 -0.87 -7.21
C GLU A 122 -5.42 0.13 -7.11
N ASN A 123 -4.26 -0.26 -6.56
CA ASN A 123 -3.11 0.60 -6.47
C ASN A 123 -2.45 0.79 -7.85
N CYS A 124 -2.42 -0.27 -8.67
CA CYS A 124 -1.89 -0.25 -10.03
C CYS A 124 -2.85 0.45 -11.01
N LEU A 125 -4.16 0.22 -10.85
CA LEU A 125 -5.19 0.75 -11.73
C LEU A 125 -5.37 2.28 -11.62
N LYS A 126 -4.73 2.96 -10.66
CA LYS A 126 -4.63 4.42 -10.64
C LYS A 126 -3.97 5.01 -11.90
N CYS A 127 -3.08 4.23 -12.53
CA CYS A 127 -2.35 4.64 -13.74
C CYS A 127 -2.50 3.65 -14.91
N HIS A 128 -2.90 2.41 -14.65
CA HIS A 128 -3.00 1.34 -15.65
C HIS A 128 -4.45 0.94 -15.97
N GLN A 129 -5.38 1.90 -16.03
CA GLN A 129 -6.82 1.62 -16.23
C GLN A 129 -7.11 0.81 -17.50
N THR A 130 -6.31 1.01 -18.55
CA THR A 130 -6.54 0.46 -19.88
C THR A 130 -6.00 -0.97 -20.05
N VAL A 131 -5.47 -1.60 -19.00
CA VAL A 131 -4.89 -2.96 -19.09
C VAL A 131 -5.91 -4.01 -19.54
N THR A 132 -7.21 -3.75 -19.33
CA THR A 132 -8.30 -4.64 -19.72
C THR A 132 -8.96 -4.29 -21.06
N ASP A 133 -8.52 -3.21 -21.72
CA ASP A 133 -9.15 -2.73 -22.95
C ASP A 133 -8.88 -3.65 -24.15
N ASN A 134 -7.68 -4.27 -24.18
CA ASN A 134 -7.37 -5.28 -25.20
C ASN A 134 -8.07 -6.59 -24.86
N ARG A 135 -8.99 -7.03 -25.72
CA ARG A 135 -9.82 -8.22 -25.50
C ARG A 135 -9.41 -9.47 -26.26
N ASP A 136 -8.12 -9.57 -26.64
CA ASP A 136 -7.59 -10.76 -27.29
C ASP A 136 -7.32 -11.92 -26.30
N PHE A 137 -7.02 -13.09 -26.87
CA PHE A 137 -6.67 -14.26 -26.07
C PHE A 137 -5.32 -14.11 -25.37
N GLY A 138 -4.40 -13.26 -25.85
CA GLY A 138 -3.14 -12.99 -25.15
C GLY A 138 -3.33 -12.26 -23.83
N ASN A 139 -4.40 -11.48 -23.70
CA ASN A 139 -4.72 -10.69 -22.52
C ASN A 139 -5.84 -11.29 -21.63
N HIS A 140 -6.23 -12.55 -21.87
CA HIS A 140 -7.40 -13.15 -21.21
C HIS A 140 -7.32 -13.14 -19.68
N TYR A 141 -6.12 -13.28 -19.10
CA TYR A 141 -5.93 -13.22 -17.66
C TYR A 141 -6.48 -11.90 -17.08
N HIS A 142 -6.00 -10.75 -17.57
CA HIS A 142 -6.42 -9.44 -17.07
C HIS A 142 -7.93 -9.19 -17.25
N ILE A 143 -8.53 -9.74 -18.32
CA ILE A 143 -9.97 -9.60 -18.59
C ILE A 143 -10.82 -10.37 -17.58
N PHE A 144 -10.39 -11.58 -17.19
CA PHE A 144 -11.14 -12.45 -16.28
C PHE A 144 -10.74 -12.30 -14.81
N MET A 145 -9.68 -11.55 -14.53
CA MET A 145 -9.12 -11.35 -13.20
C MET A 145 -10.15 -10.81 -12.20
N SER A 146 -10.95 -9.80 -12.58
CA SER A 146 -11.98 -9.25 -11.70
C SER A 146 -13.01 -10.28 -11.26
N LYS A 147 -13.41 -11.19 -12.16
CA LYS A 147 -14.30 -12.30 -11.82
C LYS A 147 -13.64 -13.31 -10.89
N TRP A 148 -12.32 -13.51 -11.01
CA TRP A 148 -11.59 -14.35 -10.07
C TRP A 148 -11.59 -13.73 -8.67
N HIS A 149 -11.30 -12.42 -8.54
CA HIS A 149 -11.36 -11.70 -7.25
C HIS A 149 -12.75 -11.71 -6.61
N GLU A 150 -13.82 -11.62 -7.41
CA GLU A 150 -15.19 -11.68 -6.89
C GLU A 150 -15.53 -13.03 -6.23
N LEU A 151 -14.86 -14.11 -6.65
CA LEU A 151 -15.22 -15.48 -6.30
C LEU A 151 -14.19 -16.19 -5.42
N ASP A 152 -12.95 -15.72 -5.41
CA ASP A 152 -11.85 -16.30 -4.66
C ASP A 152 -11.04 -15.21 -3.95
N LYS A 153 -11.00 -15.29 -2.63
CA LYS A 153 -10.21 -14.40 -1.78
C LYS A 153 -8.69 -14.58 -1.96
N ASP A 154 -8.27 -15.71 -2.51
CA ASP A 154 -6.88 -16.07 -2.77
C ASP A 154 -6.50 -15.84 -4.25
N ALA A 155 -7.33 -15.11 -5.00
CA ALA A 155 -7.04 -14.71 -6.37
C ALA A 155 -5.77 -13.84 -6.45
N GLY A 156 -4.99 -14.06 -7.50
CA GLY A 156 -3.73 -13.34 -7.72
C GLY A 156 -3.95 -11.86 -8.04
N ASN A 157 -2.98 -11.03 -7.64
CA ASN A 157 -2.90 -9.59 -7.91
C ASN A 157 -1.83 -9.31 -8.98
N CYS A 158 -1.77 -8.07 -9.45
CA CYS A 158 -0.77 -7.58 -10.41
C CYS A 158 0.65 -7.95 -9.99
N VAL A 159 0.96 -7.81 -8.70
CA VAL A 159 2.30 -8.06 -8.15
C VAL A 159 2.68 -9.53 -8.03
N ASP A 160 1.72 -10.44 -8.18
CA ASP A 160 1.98 -11.90 -8.22
C ASP A 160 2.51 -12.35 -9.58
N CYS A 161 2.49 -11.47 -10.59
CA CYS A 161 3.15 -11.66 -11.88
C CYS A 161 4.23 -10.61 -12.12
N HIS A 162 3.90 -9.33 -11.88
CA HIS A 162 4.78 -8.16 -12.06
C HIS A 162 5.53 -7.85 -10.77
N ALA A 163 6.68 -8.48 -10.58
CA ALA A 163 7.40 -8.46 -9.32
C ALA A 163 7.93 -7.04 -8.97
N GLY A 164 7.39 -6.46 -7.90
CA GLY A 164 7.69 -5.09 -7.47
C GLY A 164 9.17 -4.82 -7.15
N HIS A 165 9.78 -5.72 -6.37
CA HIS A 165 11.11 -5.52 -5.77
C HIS A 165 12.10 -6.66 -6.04
N LEU A 166 11.78 -7.57 -6.95
CA LEU A 166 12.71 -8.63 -7.38
C LEU A 166 13.69 -8.09 -8.41
N THR A 167 14.93 -8.60 -8.39
CA THR A 167 16.01 -8.12 -9.26
C THR A 167 16.34 -9.05 -10.43
N ASP A 168 15.71 -10.22 -10.47
CA ASP A 168 15.83 -11.22 -11.55
C ASP A 168 14.77 -11.03 -12.64
N VAL A 169 14.24 -9.81 -12.77
CA VAL A 169 13.23 -9.41 -13.74
C VAL A 169 13.72 -8.21 -14.56
N ALA A 170 13.13 -7.99 -15.74
CA ALA A 170 13.59 -6.93 -16.65
C ALA A 170 12.44 -6.17 -17.34
N PRO A 171 12.64 -4.90 -17.75
CA PRO A 171 11.62 -4.12 -18.46
C PRO A 171 11.12 -4.78 -19.75
N GLN A 172 12.00 -5.48 -20.49
CA GLN A 172 11.66 -6.16 -21.74
C GLN A 172 10.68 -7.32 -21.53
N GLN A 173 10.63 -7.85 -20.31
CA GLN A 173 9.70 -8.88 -19.88
C GLN A 173 8.58 -8.30 -19.02
N ALA A 174 8.36 -6.98 -19.06
CA ALA A 174 7.40 -6.27 -18.20
C ALA A 174 7.56 -6.60 -16.71
N PHE A 175 8.79 -6.84 -16.25
CA PHE A 175 9.12 -7.22 -14.88
C PHE A 175 8.43 -8.51 -14.39
N LEU A 176 8.16 -9.43 -15.31
CA LEU A 176 7.59 -10.72 -15.00
C LEU A 176 8.65 -11.68 -14.45
N ASN A 177 8.28 -12.46 -13.43
CA ASN A 177 9.04 -13.60 -12.98
C ASN A 177 8.37 -14.89 -13.48
N GLU A 178 9.08 -15.69 -14.29
CA GLU A 178 8.52 -16.85 -14.99
C GLU A 178 7.91 -17.89 -14.03
N GLN A 179 8.56 -18.13 -12.89
CA GLN A 179 8.05 -19.07 -11.90
C GLN A 179 6.75 -18.57 -11.25
N GLN A 180 6.69 -17.29 -10.90
CA GLN A 180 5.49 -16.69 -10.32
C GLN A 180 4.33 -16.67 -11.32
N VAL A 181 4.60 -16.29 -12.58
CA VAL A 181 3.60 -16.30 -13.66
C VAL A 181 3.02 -17.70 -13.86
N GLY A 182 3.88 -18.72 -13.95
CA GLY A 182 3.43 -20.11 -14.11
C GLY A 182 2.52 -20.58 -12.98
N ALA A 183 2.91 -20.30 -11.73
CA ALA A 183 2.11 -20.65 -10.55
C ALA A 183 0.75 -19.93 -10.55
N THR A 184 0.71 -18.66 -10.93
CA THR A 184 -0.53 -17.86 -11.03
C THR A 184 -1.45 -18.37 -12.14
N CYS A 185 -0.89 -18.75 -13.30
CA CYS A 185 -1.64 -19.40 -14.38
C CYS A 185 -2.26 -20.71 -13.91
N ASP A 186 -1.49 -21.58 -13.24
CA ASP A 186 -1.97 -22.85 -12.72
C ASP A 186 -3.08 -22.67 -11.68
N ALA A 187 -2.94 -21.71 -10.77
CA ALA A 187 -3.94 -21.39 -9.77
C ALA A 187 -5.26 -20.93 -10.42
N CYS A 188 -5.19 -19.99 -11.37
CA CYS A 188 -6.35 -19.49 -12.10
C CYS A 188 -7.03 -20.59 -12.91
N HIS A 189 -6.27 -21.38 -13.69
CA HIS A 189 -6.86 -22.47 -14.49
C HIS A 189 -7.41 -23.60 -13.64
N THR A 190 -6.82 -23.87 -12.48
CA THR A 190 -7.38 -24.80 -11.50
C THR A 190 -8.70 -24.27 -10.94
N PHE A 191 -8.79 -22.97 -10.64
CA PHE A 191 -10.03 -22.33 -10.20
C PHE A 191 -11.13 -22.45 -11.28
N VAL A 192 -10.83 -22.08 -12.53
CA VAL A 192 -11.78 -22.15 -13.64
C VAL A 192 -12.20 -23.58 -13.95
N GLY A 193 -11.27 -24.54 -13.87
CA GLY A 193 -11.53 -25.97 -14.14
C GLY A 193 -12.33 -26.71 -13.07
N ARG A 194 -12.60 -26.08 -11.92
CA ARG A 194 -13.49 -26.61 -10.86
C ARG A 194 -14.97 -26.30 -11.11
N GLY A 195 -15.28 -25.47 -12.11
CA GLY A 195 -16.63 -25.03 -12.49
C GLY A 195 -17.38 -26.02 -13.37
#